data_AF-A0A231GSH7-F1
#
_entry.id   AF-A0A231GSH7-F1
#
_cell.length_a   1.000
_cell.length_b   1.000
_cell.length_c   1.000
_cell.angle_alpha   90.00
_cell.angle_beta   90.00
_cell.angle_gamma   90.00
#
_symmetry.space_group_name_H-M   'P 1'
#
loop_
_entity.id
_entity.type
_entity.pdbx_description
1 polymer ?
#
loop_
_entity_poly.entity_id
_entity_poly.type
_entity_poly.pdbx_seq_one_letter_code
_entity_poly.pdbx_strand_id
1 'polypeptide(L)'
;MLDQIDSLVEACRALRPDSVDGPRDTPWNTRDIEVRTPENARVIMTAAKPFDPAGPEARNLAAVGITAPEEVAGDNAEHARGQ
;
A
#
# COMPACT_ATOMS: atom_id res chain seq x y z
N MET A 1 -0.16 7.16 -7.54
CA MET A 1 1.08 7.20 -6.74
C MET A 1 1.18 5.91 -5.95
N LEU A 2 1.85 4.90 -6.52
CA LEU A 2 2.28 3.62 -5.92
C LEU A 2 3.68 3.22 -6.46
N ASP A 3 4.25 4.10 -7.27
CA ASP A 3 5.55 4.05 -7.96
C ASP A 3 6.71 3.87 -6.99
N GLN A 4 6.59 4.33 -5.74
CA GLN A 4 7.58 4.08 -4.70
C GLN A 4 7.67 2.59 -4.33
N ILE A 5 6.55 1.86 -4.27
CA ILE A 5 6.56 0.41 -4.00
C ILE A 5 7.19 -0.34 -5.18
N ASP A 6 6.80 0.01 -6.41
CA ASP A 6 7.33 -0.65 -7.60
C ASP A 6 8.85 -0.43 -7.72
N SER A 7 9.32 0.81 -7.49
CA SER A 7 10.75 1.14 -7.50
C SER A 7 11.55 0.37 -6.44
N LEU A 8 10.96 0.20 -5.24
CA LEU A 8 11.60 -0.55 -4.16
C LEU A 8 11.69 -2.05 -4.47
N VAL A 9 10.64 -2.63 -5.05
CA VAL A 9 10.64 -4.04 -5.48
C VAL A 9 11.76 -4.29 -6.48
N GLU A 10 11.89 -3.42 -7.49
CA GLU A 10 12.94 -3.53 -8.49
C GLU A 10 14.34 -3.40 -7.87
N ALA A 11 14.54 -2.44 -6.96
CA ALA A 11 15.80 -2.27 -6.25
C ALA A 11 16.17 -3.50 -5.39
N CYS A 12 15.21 -4.07 -4.66
CA CYS A 12 15.42 -5.28 -3.86
C CYS A 12 15.79 -6.48 -4.74
N ARG A 13 15.06 -6.71 -5.84
CA ARG A 13 15.33 -7.81 -6.78
C ARG A 13 16.69 -7.69 -7.46
N ALA A 14 17.13 -6.47 -7.79
CA ALA A 14 18.45 -6.22 -8.36
C ALA A 14 19.59 -6.60 -7.40
N LEU A 15 19.40 -6.43 -6.08
CA LEU A 15 20.39 -6.80 -5.06
C LEU A 15 20.34 -8.30 -4.73
N ARG A 16 19.14 -8.85 -4.55
CA ARG A 16 18.90 -10.28 -4.31
C ARG A 16 17.50 -10.64 -4.83
N PRO A 17 17.38 -11.47 -5.89
CA PRO A 17 16.11 -11.75 -6.55
C PRO A 17 14.98 -12.18 -5.61
N ASP A 18 15.29 -13.01 -4.62
CA ASP A 18 14.32 -13.58 -3.67
C ASP A 18 14.20 -12.78 -2.36
N SER A 19 14.66 -11.52 -2.35
CA SER A 19 14.59 -10.67 -1.14
C SER A 19 13.24 -10.01 -0.91
N VAL A 20 12.35 -10.01 -1.90
CA VAL A 20 11.06 -9.30 -1.81
C VAL A 20 9.91 -10.12 -2.38
N ASP A 21 8.83 -10.22 -1.60
CA ASP A 21 7.55 -10.79 -2.01
C ASP A 21 6.53 -9.67 -2.27
N GLY A 22 5.65 -9.89 -3.26
CA GLY A 22 4.64 -8.92 -3.70
C GLY A 22 5.05 -8.15 -4.98
N PRO A 23 4.38 -7.03 -5.27
CA PRO A 23 3.37 -6.35 -4.45
C PRO A 23 2.00 -7.05 -4.43
N ARG A 24 1.25 -6.89 -3.33
CA ARG A 24 -0.12 -7.44 -3.18
C ARG A 24 -1.10 -6.39 -2.68
N ASP A 25 -2.25 -6.31 -3.34
CA ASP A 25 -3.38 -5.51 -2.86
C ASP A 25 -4.10 -6.23 -1.71
N THR A 26 -4.57 -5.46 -0.75
CA THR A 26 -5.30 -5.96 0.43
C THR A 26 -6.78 -5.56 0.38
N PRO A 27 -7.66 -6.30 1.07
CA PRO A 27 -9.08 -5.94 1.18
C PRO A 27 -9.36 -4.59 1.86
N TRP A 28 -8.40 -4.04 2.61
CA TRP A 28 -8.51 -2.76 3.34
C TRP A 28 -7.83 -1.60 2.61
N ASN A 29 -7.80 -1.66 1.27
CA ASN A 29 -7.31 -0.60 0.38
C ASN A 29 -5.83 -0.24 0.57
N THR A 30 -4.97 -1.23 0.82
CA THR A 30 -3.51 -1.04 0.82
C THR A 30 -2.81 -1.91 -0.22
N ARG A 31 -1.57 -1.53 -0.54
CA ARG A 31 -0.59 -2.27 -1.35
C ARG A 31 0.57 -2.62 -0.42
N ASP A 32 0.85 -3.90 -0.26
CA ASP A 32 1.92 -4.38 0.61
C ASP A 32 3.05 -5.06 -0.17
N ILE A 33 4.28 -4.93 0.34
CA ILE A 33 5.41 -5.80 0.01
C ILE A 33 6.04 -6.36 1.29
N GLU A 34 6.71 -7.49 1.18
CA GLU A 34 7.52 -8.07 2.25
C GLU A 34 8.97 -8.15 1.80
N VAL A 35 9.88 -7.48 2.51
CA VAL A 35 11.33 -7.57 2.27
C VAL A 35 11.98 -8.41 3.36
N ARG A 36 12.78 -9.40 2.97
CA ARG A 36 13.70 -10.13 3.84
C ARG A 36 15.09 -9.56 3.68
N THR A 37 15.70 -9.10 4.77
CA THR A 37 17.09 -8.61 4.77
C THR A 37 18.09 -9.76 4.95
N PRO A 38 19.40 -9.54 4.75
CA PRO A 38 20.43 -10.57 4.94
C PRO A 38 20.49 -11.13 6.38
N GLU A 39 20.29 -10.28 7.38
CA GLU A 39 20.18 -10.64 8.80
C GLU A 39 18.83 -11.27 9.17
N ASN A 40 18.00 -11.60 8.16
CA ASN A 40 16.69 -12.23 8.29
C ASN A 40 15.64 -11.37 9.03
N ALA A 41 15.79 -10.04 9.00
CA ALA A 41 14.69 -9.15 9.39
C ALA A 41 13.60 -9.19 8.31
N ARG A 42 12.34 -9.20 8.75
CA ARG A 42 11.16 -9.18 7.89
C ARG A 42 10.50 -7.81 8.01
N VAL A 43 10.57 -7.04 6.93
CA VAL A 43 10.00 -5.69 6.85
C VAL A 43 8.77 -5.73 5.96
N ILE A 44 7.61 -5.36 6.52
CA ILE A 44 6.37 -5.18 5.75
C ILE A 44 6.22 -3.70 5.47
N MET A 45 6.18 -3.34 4.19
CA MET A 45 5.87 -1.98 3.77
C MET A 45 4.46 -1.93 3.22
N THR A 46 3.68 -0.98 3.73
CA THR A 46 2.27 -0.81 3.41
C THR A 46 2.05 0.60 2.89
N ALA A 47 1.54 0.71 1.67
CA ALA A 47 1.11 1.96 1.07
C ALA A 47 -0.41 1.98 0.95
N ALA A 48 -1.05 3.03 1.45
CA ALA A 48 -2.48 3.23 1.23
C ALA A 48 -2.74 3.55 -0.24
N LYS A 49 -3.74 2.89 -0.83
CA LYS A 49 -4.24 3.25 -2.17
C LYS A 49 -5.16 4.46 -2.04
N PRO A 50 -5.30 5.29 -3.09
CA PRO A 50 -6.38 6.27 -3.16
C PRO A 50 -7.73 5.62 -2.88
N PHE A 51 -8.57 6.27 -2.09
CA PHE A 51 -9.88 5.73 -1.73
C PHE A 51 -10.90 6.03 -2.84
N ASP A 52 -11.49 4.99 -3.42
CA ASP A 52 -12.63 5.08 -4.32
C ASP A 52 -13.91 4.66 -3.57
N PRO A 53 -14.83 5.60 -3.25
CA PRO A 53 -16.06 5.29 -2.54
C PRO A 53 -16.99 4.31 -3.27
N ALA A 54 -16.88 4.20 -4.60
CA ALA A 54 -17.66 3.27 -5.41
C ALA A 54 -16.95 1.91 -5.62
N GLY A 55 -15.70 1.81 -5.15
CA GLY A 55 -14.81 0.67 -5.39
C GLY A 55 -15.14 -0.57 -4.56
N PRO A 56 -14.60 -1.73 -4.95
CA PRO A 56 -14.77 -2.96 -4.19
C PRO A 56 -14.18 -2.88 -2.77
N GLU A 57 -13.08 -2.17 -2.57
CA GLU A 57 -12.47 -1.98 -1.25
C GLU A 57 -13.37 -1.17 -0.30
N ALA A 58 -14.07 -0.15 -0.79
CA ALA A 58 -15.07 0.58 0.00
C ALA A 58 -16.21 -0.34 0.44
N ARG A 59 -16.68 -1.23 -0.44
CA ARG A 59 -17.69 -2.25 -0.09
C ARG A 59 -17.17 -3.25 0.94
N ASN A 60 -15.93 -3.71 0.81
CA ASN A 60 -15.32 -4.65 1.75
C ASN A 60 -15.17 -4.03 3.14
N LEU A 61 -14.71 -2.78 3.21
CA LEU A 61 -14.61 -2.02 4.45
C LEU A 61 -15.98 -1.79 5.09
N ALA A 62 -16.98 -1.40 4.30
CA ALA A 62 -18.35 -1.23 4.79
C ALA A 62 -18.95 -2.55 5.31
N ALA A 63 -18.66 -3.68 4.67
CA ALA A 63 -19.13 -5.00 5.10
C ALA A 63 -18.58 -5.42 6.48
N VAL A 64 -17.45 -4.85 6.91
CA VAL A 64 -16.88 -5.05 8.26
C VAL A 64 -17.19 -3.89 9.22
N GLY A 65 -18.08 -2.99 8.85
CA GLY A 65 -18.54 -1.87 9.68
C GLY A 65 -17.67 -0.60 9.62
N ILE A 66 -16.78 -0.48 8.63
CA ILE A 66 -15.93 0.70 8.42
C ILE A 66 -16.45 1.48 7.22
N THR A 67 -17.08 2.62 7.47
CA THR A 67 -17.60 3.53 6.43
C THR A 67 -16.81 4.82 6.38
N ALA A 68 -16.68 5.42 5.19
CA ALA A 68 -16.04 6.72 5.05
C ALA A 68 -16.85 7.81 5.77
N PRO A 69 -16.19 8.82 6.38
CA PRO A 69 -16.86 10.00 6.90
C PRO A 69 -17.52 10.82 5.78
N GLU A 70 -18.58 11.54 6.11
CA GLU A 70 -19.39 12.31 5.13
C GLU A 70 -18.61 13.47 4.48
N GLU A 71 -17.59 14.02 5.16
CA GLU A 71 -16.67 15.01 4.63
C GLU A 71 -15.31 14.37 4.31
N VAL A 72 -15.01 14.25 3.02
CA VAL A 72 -13.75 13.71 2.51
C VAL A 72 -12.69 14.83 2.48
N ALA A 73 -12.37 15.43 3.62
CA ALA A 73 -11.19 16.29 3.74
C ALA A 73 -9.96 15.38 3.85
N GLY A 74 -9.33 15.12 2.71
CA GLY A 74 -8.17 14.23 2.64
C GLY A 74 -6.87 14.91 3.10
N ASP A 75 -6.55 14.85 4.39
CA ASP A 75 -5.25 15.33 4.93
C ASP A 75 -4.05 14.67 4.21
N ASN A 76 -4.21 13.41 3.75
CA ASN A 76 -3.16 12.68 3.03
C ASN A 76 -2.91 13.18 1.60
N ALA A 77 -3.86 13.87 0.97
CA ALA A 77 -3.71 14.37 -0.39
C ALA A 77 -2.79 15.58 -0.47
N GLU A 78 -2.68 16.37 0.61
CA GLU A 78 -1.73 17.50 0.69
C GLU A 78 -0.28 17.01 0.76
N HIS A 79 0.00 15.92 1.47
CA HIS A 79 1.35 15.35 1.55
C HIS A 79 1.82 14.66 0.26
N ALA A 80 0.89 14.19 -0.58
CA ALA A 80 1.21 13.55 -1.86
C ALA A 80 1.56 14.54 -2.99
N ARG A 81 1.25 15.83 -2.83
CA ARG A 81 1.47 16.87 -3.87
C ARG A 81 2.80 17.62 -3.74
N GLY A 82 3.63 17.24 -2.76
CA GLY A 82 4.90 17.91 -2.44
C GLY A 82 6.19 17.18 -2.87
N GLN A 83 6.13 16.19 -3.76
CA GLN A 83 7.30 15.46 -4.27
C GLN A 83 7.32 15.45 -5.81
#